data_AF-A0AAP5ICN9-F1
#
_entry.id   AF-A0AAP5ICN9-F1
#
_cell.length_a   1.000
_cell.length_b   1.000
_cell.length_c   1.000
_cell.angle_alpha   90.00
_cell.angle_beta   90.00
_cell.angle_gamma   90.00
#
_symmetry.space_group_name_H-M   'P 1'
#
loop_
_entity.id
_entity.type
_entity.pdbx_description
1 polymer ?
#
loop_
_entity_poly.entity_id
_entity_poly.type
_entity_poly.pdbx_seq_one_letter_code
_entity_poly.pdbx_strand_id
1 'polypeptide(L)' 'MKNKELKIRISERRLNKVRLYAAWKDKTMTQVMEECIDGLPMPELGNSSTTSLPG' A
#
# COMPACT_ATOMS: atom_id res chain seq x y z
N MET A 1 12.56 6.46 9.61
CA MET A 1 11.68 5.29 9.81
C MET A 1 12.54 4.04 9.67
N LYS A 2 12.29 2.95 10.42
CA LYS A 2 12.93 1.66 10.13
C LYS A 2 12.62 1.32 8.66
N ASN A 3 13.64 1.03 7.84
CA ASN A 3 13.44 0.67 6.43
C ASN A 3 12.56 -0.59 6.37
N LYS A 4 11.29 -0.42 6.02
CA LYS A 4 10.36 -1.49 5.72
C LYS A 4 10.28 -1.60 4.21
N GLU A 5 10.63 -2.77 3.68
CA GLU A 5 10.60 -3.04 2.25
C GLU A 5 9.38 -3.89 1.89
N LEU A 6 8.78 -3.62 0.73
CA LEU A 6 7.66 -4.39 0.19
C LEU A 6 8.11 -5.12 -1.07
N LYS A 7 8.13 -6.46 -1.04
CA LYS A 7 8.43 -7.30 -2.21
C LYS A 7 7.12 -7.80 -2.81
N ILE A 8 6.84 -7.43 -4.05
CA ILE A 8 5.62 -7.82 -4.77
C ILE A 8 6.00 -8.60 -6.04
N ARG A 9 5.34 -9.75 -6.27
CA ARG A 9 5.40 -10.44 -7.56
C ARG A 9 4.39 -9.82 -8.51
N ILE A 10 4.88 -9.27 -9.63
CA ILE A 10 4.04 -8.72 -10.69
C ILE A 10 4.55 -9.16 -12.06
N SER A 11 3.67 -9.19 -13.05
CA SER A 11 4.08 -9.42 -14.44
C SER A 11 4.82 -8.21 -15.01
N GLU A 12 5.67 -8.46 -16.00
CA GLU A 12 6.45 -7.43 -16.68
C GLU A 12 5.55 -6.33 -17.29
N ARG A 13 4.41 -6.71 -17.87
CA ARG A 13 3.43 -5.75 -18.41
C ARG A 13 2.92 -4.79 -17.33
N ARG A 14 2.69 -5.27 -16.10
CA ARG A 14 2.25 -4.42 -14.98
C ARG A 14 3.38 -3.54 -14.48
N LEU A 15 4.61 -4.08 -14.40
CA LEU A 15 5.80 -3.32 -14.03
C LEU A 15 6.06 -2.15 -15.00
N ASN A 16 6.01 -2.41 -16.31
CA ASN A 16 6.21 -1.37 -17.32
C ASN A 16 5.14 -0.29 -17.26
N LYS A 17 3.88 -0.65 -16.97
CA LYS A 17 2.81 0.33 -16.77
C LYS A 17 3.13 1.26 -15.59
N VAL A 18 3.61 0.73 -14.47
CA VAL A 18 3.99 1.54 -13.30
C VAL A 18 5.17 2.45 -13.63
N ARG A 19 6.21 1.95 -14.30
CA ARG A 19 7.36 2.75 -14.74
C ARG A 19 6.95 3.89 -15.65
N LEU A 20 6.10 3.62 -16.64
CA LEU A 20 5.62 4.63 -17.58
C LEU A 20 4.76 5.69 -16.87
N TYR A 21 3.87 5.28 -15.97
CA TYR A 21 3.06 6.20 -15.19
C TYR A 21 3.92 7.10 -14.28
N ALA A 22 4.91 6.51 -13.61
CA ALA A 22 5.87 7.24 -12.78
C ALA A 22 6.62 8.31 -13.59
N ALA A 23 7.14 7.95 -14.78
CA ALA A 23 7.80 8.88 -15.68
C ALA A 23 6.86 9.99 -16.18
N TRP A 24 5.61 9.65 -16.54
CA TRP A 24 4.63 10.63 -17.01
C TRP A 24 4.23 11.65 -15.93
N LYS A 25 4.17 11.22 -14.67
CA LYS A 25 3.81 12.08 -13.53
C LYS A 25 4.99 12.77 -12.86
N ASP A 26 6.21 12.53 -13.35
CA ASP A 26 7.46 12.98 -12.73
C ASP A 26 7.57 12.56 -11.26
N LYS A 27 7.27 11.28 -11.00
CA LYS A 27 7.28 10.65 -9.67
C LYS A 27 8.16 9.42 -9.68
N THR A 28 8.62 9.01 -8.49
CA THR A 28 9.26 7.71 -8.30
C THR A 28 8.22 6.59 -8.28
N MET A 29 8.63 5.36 -8.62
CA MET A 29 7.76 4.19 -8.48
C MET A 29 7.26 3.99 -7.04
N THR A 30 8.08 4.35 -6.05
CA THR A 30 7.72 4.31 -4.63
C THR A 30 6.58 5.26 -4.33
N GLN A 31 6.66 6.52 -4.76
CA GLN A 31 5.59 7.50 -4.56
C GLN A 31 4.27 7.08 -5.23
N VAL A 32 4.35 6.48 -6.43
CA VAL A 32 3.16 5.92 -7.08
C VAL A 32 2.53 4.82 -6.23
N MET A 33 3.33 3.97 -5.60
CA MET A 33 2.83 2.92 -4.72
C MET A 33 2.29 3.47 -3.40
N GLU A 34 2.94 4.48 -2.81
CA GLU A 34 2.46 5.19 -1.62
C GLU A 34 1.08 5.80 -1.87
N GLU A 35 0.91 6.55 -2.97
CA GLU A 35 -0.39 7.12 -3.36
C GLU A 35 -1.45 6.05 -3.60
N CYS A 36 -1.08 4.91 -4.19
CA CYS A 36 -2.01 3.78 -4.32
C CYS A 36 -2.41 3.20 -2.96
N ILE A 37 -1.48 3.09 -2.01
CA ILE A 37 -1.73 2.55 -0.67
C ILE A 37 -2.58 3.52 0.15
N ASP A 38 -2.27 4.82 0.10
CA ASP A 38 -3.02 5.87 0.80
C ASP A 38 -4.47 5.97 0.29
N GLY A 39 -4.73 5.57 -0.96
CA GLY A 39 -6.07 5.48 -1.52
C GLY A 39 -6.85 4.21 -1.15
N LEU A 40 -6.24 3.24 -0.45
CA LEU A 40 -6.96 2.03 -0.02
C LEU A 40 -7.87 2.36 1.17
N PRO A 41 -9.14 1.92 1.16
CA PRO A 41 -9.99 2.03 2.33
C PRO A 41 -9.38 1.19 3.45
N MET A 42 -8.91 1.84 4.51
CA MET A 42 -8.47 1.14 5.71
C MET A 42 -9.74 0.72 6.46
N PRO A 43 -10.00 -0.60 6.66
CA PRO A 43 -11.00 -0.97 7.64
C PRO A 43 -10.56 -0.39 8.98
N GLU A 44 -11.44 0.36 9.65
CA GLU A 44 -11.26 0.71 11.07
C GLU A 44 -10.79 -0.59 11.74
N LEU A 45 -9.56 -0.60 12.25
CA LEU A 45 -9.05 -1.71 13.03
C LEU A 45 -9.90 -1.68 14.29
N GLY A 46 -11.09 -2.29 14.21
CA GLY A 46 -12.06 -2.28 15.28
C GLY A 46 -11.32 -2.73 16.50
N ASN A 47 -11.17 -1.82 17.45
CA ASN A 47 -10.59 -2.12 18.74
C ASN A 47 -11.34 -3.35 19.22
N SER A 48 -10.74 -4.54 19.11
CA SER A 48 -11.20 -5.73 19.79
C SER A 48 -10.80 -5.52 21.25
N SER A 49 -11.38 -4.48 21.85
CA SER A 49 -11.52 -4.32 23.28
C SER A 49 -12.22 -5.58 23.70
N THR A 50 -11.45 -6.53 24.23
CA THR A 50 -11.91 -7.70 24.95
C THR A 50 -12.95 -7.23 25.95
N THR A 51 -14.23 -7.30 25.56
CA THR A 51 -15.33 -7.16 26.50
C THR A 51 -15.33 -8.49 27.24
N SER A 52 -14.65 -8.50 28.39
CA SER A 52 -14.84 -9.48 29.42
C SER A 52 -16.34 -9.67 29.65
N LEU A 53 -16.86 -10.84 29.31
CA LEU A 53 -18.19 -11.28 29.72
C LEU A 53 -18.09 -11.75 31.18
N PRO A 54 -18.80 -11.13 32.14
CA PRO A 54 -19.23 -11.83 33.33
C PRO A 54 -20.60 -12.47 33.04
N GLY A 55 -20.74 -13.76 33.34
CA GLY A 55 -22.01 -14.49 33.23
C GLY A 55 -21.81 -15.98 33.30
#